data_AF-A0A960DJB2-F1
#
_entry.id   AF-A0A960DJB2-F1
#
_cell.length_a   1.000
_cell.length_b   1.000
_cell.length_c   1.000
_cell.angle_alpha   90.00
_cell.angle_beta   90.00
_cell.angle_gamma   90.00
#
_symmetry.space_group_name_H-M   'P 1'
#
loop_
_entity.id
_entity.type
_entity.pdbx_description
1 polymer ?
#
loop_
_entity_poly.entity_id
_entity_poly.type
_entity_poly.pdbx_seq_one_letter_code
_entity_poly.pdbx_strand_id
1 'polypeptide(L)'
;MSSTSPSDLAVAFRSLPRRLHEAKGESPDDLTHPASTELDATIARAARLLGVSGGAEEVADAIAARHPEDWDDSVLDELRTLAMDAGRLLRHIAALADGE
;
A
#
# COMPACT_ATOMS: atom_id res chain seq x y z
N MET A 1 14.86 -11.42 11.20
CA MET A 1 14.08 -10.66 10.20
C MET A 1 12.64 -10.68 10.67
N SER A 2 12.07 -9.56 11.10
CA SER A 2 10.72 -9.54 11.69
C SER A 2 9.73 -10.10 10.66
N SER A 3 9.06 -11.22 10.94
CA SER A 3 7.96 -11.71 10.11
C SER A 3 6.83 -10.69 10.25
N THR A 4 6.63 -9.84 9.23
CA THR A 4 5.48 -8.94 9.19
C THR A 4 4.23 -9.80 9.22
N SER A 5 3.41 -9.67 10.27
CA SER A 5 2.19 -10.45 10.39
C SER A 5 1.13 -9.97 9.39
N PRO A 6 0.13 -10.78 9.03
CA PRO A 6 -1.01 -10.31 8.24
C PRO A 6 -1.67 -9.08 8.87
N SER A 7 -1.76 -9.03 10.20
CA SER A 7 -2.29 -7.87 10.92
C SER A 7 -1.46 -6.60 10.72
N ASP A 8 -0.12 -6.72 10.70
CA ASP A 8 0.76 -5.58 10.36
C ASP A 8 0.56 -5.12 8.92
N LEU A 9 0.34 -6.04 7.97
CA LEU A 9 0.02 -5.70 6.58
C LEU A 9 -1.32 -4.95 6.49
N ALA A 10 -2.35 -5.40 7.20
CA ALA A 10 -3.64 -4.71 7.24
C ALA A 10 -3.49 -3.27 7.75
N VAL A 11 -2.71 -3.06 8.82
CA VAL A 11 -2.40 -1.71 9.33
C VAL A 11 -1.63 -0.88 8.30
N ALA A 12 -0.64 -1.48 7.62
CA ALA A 12 0.13 -0.80 6.59
C ALA A 12 -0.75 -0.30 5.44
N PHE A 13 -1.59 -1.17 4.87
CA PHE A 13 -2.51 -0.79 3.79
C PHE A 13 -3.54 0.25 4.25
N ARG A 14 -4.13 0.09 5.44
CA ARG A 14 -5.08 1.07 5.99
C ARG A 14 -4.46 2.45 6.17
N SER A 15 -3.15 2.54 6.39
CA SER A 15 -2.46 3.81 6.56
C SER A 15 -2.16 4.54 5.24
N LEU A 16 -2.24 3.87 4.09
CA LEU A 16 -1.79 4.44 2.80
C LEU A 16 -2.55 5.70 2.39
N PRO A 17 -3.89 5.80 2.48
CA PRO A 17 -4.59 7.00 2.04
C PRO A 17 -4.18 8.25 2.82
N ARG A 18 -4.08 8.13 4.15
CA ARG A 18 -3.60 9.20 5.03
C ARG A 18 -2.16 9.58 4.68
N ARG A 19 -1.27 8.60 4.54
CA ARG A 19 0.15 8.85 4.24
C ARG A 19 0.37 9.44 2.85
N LEU A 20 -0.46 9.09 1.87
CA LEU A 20 -0.45 9.70 0.55
C LEU A 20 -0.85 11.17 0.64
N HIS A 21 -1.93 11.48 1.38
CA HIS A 21 -2.33 12.86 1.61
C HIS A 21 -1.22 13.67 2.30
N GLU A 22 -0.59 13.12 3.33
CA GLU A 22 0.56 13.74 4.01
C GLU A 22 1.76 13.93 3.08
N ALA A 23 2.08 12.94 2.24
CA ALA A 23 3.21 12.98 1.33
C ALA A 23 3.02 14.00 0.21
N LYS A 24 1.78 14.23 -0.25
CA LYS A 24 1.50 15.25 -1.29
C LYS A 24 1.53 16.67 -0.73
N GLY A 25 1.17 16.86 0.54
CA GLY A 25 1.10 18.18 1.16
C GLY A 25 0.24 19.15 0.36
N GLU A 26 0.77 20.35 0.11
CA GLU A 26 0.16 21.39 -0.74
C GLU A 26 0.73 21.40 -2.18
N SER A 27 1.54 20.40 -2.55
CA SER A 27 2.28 20.42 -3.80
C SER A 27 1.38 20.17 -5.02
N PRO A 28 1.68 20.78 -6.18
CA PRO A 28 0.91 20.56 -7.40
C PRO A 28 0.79 19.09 -7.77
N ASP A 29 -0.43 18.66 -8.10
CA ASP A 29 -0.73 17.27 -8.42
C ASP A 29 0.13 16.73 -9.57
N ASP A 30 0.43 17.54 -10.58
CA ASP A 30 1.23 17.14 -11.75
C ASP A 30 2.63 16.62 -11.38
N LEU A 31 3.24 17.14 -10.32
CA LEU A 31 4.58 16.72 -9.87
C LEU A 31 4.57 15.33 -9.25
N THR A 32 3.50 14.98 -8.54
CA THR A 32 3.37 13.71 -7.81
C THR A 32 2.53 12.68 -8.57
N HIS A 33 1.89 13.06 -9.68
CA HIS A 33 0.93 12.24 -10.42
C HIS A 33 1.50 10.90 -10.91
N PRO A 34 2.72 10.82 -11.50
CA PRO A 34 3.27 9.55 -11.95
C PRO A 34 3.48 8.55 -10.81
N ALA A 35 4.07 9.01 -9.70
CA ALA A 35 4.33 8.18 -8.52
C ALA A 35 3.03 7.80 -7.78
N SER A 36 2.03 8.69 -7.78
CA SER A 36 0.69 8.39 -7.25
C SER A 36 -0.02 7.31 -8.06
N THR A 37 0.09 7.37 -9.40
CA THR A 37 -0.47 6.34 -10.29
C THR A 37 0.18 4.98 -10.07
N GLU A 38 1.49 4.94 -9.84
CA GLU A 38 2.21 3.70 -9.51
C GLU A 38 1.81 3.14 -8.14
N LEU A 39 1.51 4.01 -7.17
CA LEU A 39 0.97 3.61 -5.86
C LEU A 39 -0.42 2.98 -6.03
N ASP A 40 -1.29 3.58 -6.83
CA ASP A 40 -2.63 3.04 -7.13
C ASP A 40 -2.53 1.67 -7.83
N ALA A 41 -1.59 1.52 -8.78
CA ALA A 41 -1.33 0.24 -9.44
C ALA A 41 -0.83 -0.83 -8.45
N THR A 42 0.00 -0.44 -7.48
CA THR A 42 0.49 -1.32 -6.40
C THR A 42 -0.68 -1.81 -5.53
N ILE A 43 -1.58 -0.90 -5.14
CA ILE A 43 -2.78 -1.23 -4.37
C ILE A 43 -3.72 -2.13 -5.18
N ALA A 44 -3.95 -1.83 -6.45
CA ALA A 44 -4.78 -2.64 -7.33
C ALA A 44 -4.23 -4.07 -7.50
N ARG A 45 -2.90 -4.24 -7.50
CA ARG A 45 -2.28 -5.58 -7.52
C ARG A 45 -2.54 -6.33 -6.22
N ALA A 46 -2.41 -5.68 -5.07
CA ALA A 46 -2.77 -6.28 -3.78
C ALA A 46 -4.26 -6.68 -3.73
N ALA A 47 -5.15 -5.83 -4.25
CA ALA A 47 -6.57 -6.12 -4.36
C ALA A 47 -6.84 -7.39 -5.19
N ARG A 48 -6.17 -7.54 -6.35
CA ARG A 48 -6.28 -8.74 -7.19
C ARG A 48 -5.83 -10.02 -6.48
N LEU A 49 -4.73 -9.96 -5.70
CA LEU A 49 -4.26 -11.11 -4.92
C LEU A 49 -5.29 -11.58 -3.89
N LEU A 50 -6.05 -10.64 -3.33
CA LEU A 50 -7.08 -10.92 -2.33
C LEU A 50 -8.46 -11.21 -2.93
N GLY A 51 -8.62 -11.03 -4.26
CA GLY A 51 -9.90 -11.18 -4.94
C GLY A 51 -10.89 -10.05 -4.63
N VAL A 52 -10.39 -8.85 -4.29
CA VAL A 52 -11.20 -7.65 -4.06
C VAL A 52 -10.99 -6.64 -5.17
N SER A 53 -11.96 -5.76 -5.38
CA SER A 53 -11.94 -4.74 -6.46
C SER A 53 -11.68 -3.33 -5.94
N GLY A 54 -11.25 -3.22 -4.68
CA GLY A 54 -11.22 -1.99 -3.91
C GLY A 54 -9.86 -1.31 -3.80
N GLY A 55 -9.85 -0.21 -3.04
CA GLY A 55 -8.66 0.54 -2.66
C GLY A 55 -7.95 -0.04 -1.43
N ALA A 56 -7.04 0.75 -0.86
CA ALA A 56 -6.19 0.31 0.24
C ALA A 56 -6.97 -0.08 1.51
N GLU A 57 -8.13 0.53 1.75
CA GLU A 57 -9.00 0.18 2.88
C GLU A 57 -9.63 -1.20 2.71
N GLU A 58 -10.17 -1.50 1.53
CA GLU A 58 -10.77 -2.81 1.24
C GLU A 58 -9.72 -3.93 1.21
N VAL A 59 -8.49 -3.64 0.75
CA VAL A 59 -7.35 -4.54 0.90
C VAL A 59 -7.07 -4.81 2.38
N ALA A 60 -7.03 -3.77 3.22
CA ALA A 60 -6.80 -3.93 4.65
C ALA A 60 -7.91 -4.73 5.35
N ASP A 61 -9.17 -4.49 4.99
CA ASP A 61 -10.33 -5.23 5.51
C ASP A 61 -10.27 -6.70 5.09
N ALA A 62 -9.93 -6.98 3.84
CA ALA A 62 -9.79 -8.36 3.35
C ALA A 62 -8.66 -9.11 4.05
N ILE A 63 -7.54 -8.44 4.35
CA ILE A 63 -6.45 -9.04 5.14
C ILE A 63 -6.91 -9.32 6.57
N ALA A 64 -7.60 -8.37 7.21
CA ALA A 64 -8.06 -8.48 8.59
C ALA A 64 -9.17 -9.53 8.77
N ALA A 65 -9.99 -9.77 7.74
CA ALA A 65 -11.09 -10.73 7.78
C ALA A 65 -10.66 -12.18 7.51
N ARG A 66 -9.46 -12.41 6.95
CA ARG A 66 -8.97 -13.75 6.59
C ARG A 66 -8.38 -14.47 7.81
N HIS A 67 -8.75 -15.73 8.02
CA HIS A 67 -8.24 -16.52 9.12
C HIS A 67 -6.74 -16.83 8.93
N PRO A 68 -5.91 -16.89 9.99
CA PRO A 68 -4.49 -17.18 9.88
C PRO A 68 -4.15 -18.46 9.12
N GLU A 69 -5.00 -19.48 9.19
CA GLU A 69 -4.79 -20.78 8.51
C GLU A 69 -5.11 -20.77 7.01
N ASP A 70 -5.85 -19.76 6.54
CA ASP A 70 -6.24 -19.62 5.13
C ASP A 70 -5.17 -18.88 4.30
N TRP A 71 -4.07 -18.47 4.94
CA TRP A 71 -3.00 -17.75 4.26
C TRP A 71 -2.06 -18.70 3.53
N ASP A 72 -1.86 -18.40 2.26
CA ASP A 72 -0.76 -18.94 1.48
C ASP A 72 0.50 -18.08 1.69
N ASP A 73 1.63 -18.73 2.00
CA ASP A 73 2.90 -18.05 2.26
C ASP A 73 3.38 -17.20 1.08
N SER A 74 3.13 -17.64 -0.16
CA SER A 74 3.53 -16.88 -1.36
C SER A 74 2.69 -15.60 -1.52
N VAL A 75 1.39 -15.68 -1.18
CA VAL A 75 0.52 -14.50 -1.16
C VAL A 75 0.97 -13.52 -0.06
N LEU A 76 1.35 -14.01 1.12
CA LEU A 76 1.87 -13.16 2.19
C LEU A 76 3.18 -12.47 1.81
N ASP A 77 4.10 -13.18 1.17
CA ASP A 77 5.37 -12.61 0.71
C ASP A 77 5.16 -11.54 -0.37
N GLU A 78 4.23 -11.78 -1.31
CA GLU A 78 3.90 -10.80 -2.34
C GLU A 78 3.23 -9.55 -1.74
N LEU A 79 2.26 -9.72 -0.83
CA LEU A 79 1.65 -8.58 -0.12
C LEU A 79 2.66 -7.78 0.68
N ARG A 80 3.65 -8.46 1.27
CA ARG A 80 4.74 -7.81 1.99
C ARG A 80 5.63 -6.99 1.05
N THR A 81 5.95 -7.53 -0.12
CA THR A 81 6.69 -6.82 -1.16
C THR A 81 5.91 -5.57 -1.61
N LEU A 82 4.63 -5.71 -1.91
CA LEU A 82 3.76 -4.60 -2.32
C LEU A 82 3.65 -3.52 -1.23
N ALA A 83 3.56 -3.91 0.05
CA ALA A 83 3.55 -2.94 1.15
C ALA A 83 4.88 -2.17 1.27
N MET A 84 6.02 -2.82 1.02
CA MET A 84 7.33 -2.17 0.99
C MET A 84 7.46 -1.21 -0.19
N ASP A 85 6.99 -1.61 -1.38
CA ASP A 85 6.98 -0.78 -2.58
C ASP A 85 6.06 0.44 -2.40
N ALA A 86 4.86 0.25 -1.87
CA ALA A 86 3.96 1.35 -1.51
C ALA A 86 4.64 2.34 -0.53
N GLY A 87 5.34 1.83 0.48
CA GLY A 87 6.10 2.64 1.41
C GLY A 87 7.26 3.41 0.75
N ARG A 88 7.91 2.83 -0.26
CA ARG A 88 8.95 3.48 -1.06
C ARG A 88 8.37 4.58 -1.94
N LEU A 89 7.24 4.32 -2.61
CA LEU A 89 6.54 5.29 -3.45
C LEU A 89 6.08 6.49 -2.62
N LEU A 90 5.54 6.28 -1.42
CA LEU A 90 5.16 7.37 -0.51
C LEU A 90 6.34 8.28 -0.14
N ARG A 91 7.53 7.70 0.12
CA ARG A 91 8.74 8.51 0.37
C ARG A 91 9.19 9.27 -0.88
N HIS A 92 9.05 8.66 -2.05
CA HIS A 92 9.38 9.31 -3.30
C HIS A 92 8.42 10.46 -3.62
N ILE A 93 7.11 10.28 -3.39
CA ILE A 93 6.10 11.33 -3.51
C ILE A 93 6.42 12.50 -2.58
N ALA A 94 6.79 12.23 -1.32
CA ALA A 94 7.20 13.27 -0.39
C ALA A 94 8.43 14.05 -0.88
N ALA A 95 9.47 13.36 -1.36
CA ALA A 95 10.66 14.03 -1.92
C ALA A 95 10.32 14.92 -3.12
N LEU A 96 9.46 14.45 -4.04
CA LEU A 96 8.97 15.24 -5.17
C LEU A 96 8.15 16.45 -4.72
N ALA A 97 7.34 16.29 -3.66
CA ALA A 97 6.53 17.35 -3.10
C ALA A 97 7.39 18.42 -2.41
N ASP A 98 8.48 18.03 -1.76
CA ASP A 98 9.45 18.93 -1.12
C ASP A 98 10.40 19.61 -2.13
N GLY A 99 10.46 19.13 -3.39
CA GLY A 99 11.28 19.68 -4.46
C GLY A 99 12.70 19.16 -4.52
N GLU A 100 12.94 17.95 -3.99
CA GLU A 100 14.23 17.21 -4.06
C GLU A 100 14.37 16.33 -5.31
#